data_AF-A0A4C1YW25-F1
#
_entry.id   AF-A0A4C1YW25-F1
#
_cell.length_a   1.000
_cell.length_b   1.000
_cell.length_c   1.000
_cell.angle_alpha   90.00
_cell.angle_beta   90.00
_cell.angle_gamma   90.00
#
_symmetry.space_group_name_H-M   'P 1'
#
loop_
_entity.id
_entity.type
_entity.pdbx_description
1 polymer ?
#
loop_
_entity_poly.entity_id
_entity_poly.type
_entity_poly.pdbx_seq_one_letter_code
_entity_poly.pdbx_strand_id
1 'polypeptide(L)'
;MGGKLPDTLAMKRGRILEDQVRKTVNIKIGKKINKCGLIVSKMHPMIAGSPDGICEDSIIEIKCPTSAKTLKKYVCDGKLTQKFYVQVQLQMYLTGLKKGYYCVADSDYSENKM
;
A
#
# COMPACT_ATOMS: atom_id res chain seq x y z
N MET A 1 11.94 24.93 -6.22
CA MET A 1 13.12 24.06 -6.05
C MET A 1 12.71 22.89 -5.16
N GLY A 2 12.52 21.70 -5.72
CA GLY A 2 12.19 20.50 -4.94
C GLY A 2 13.44 19.63 -4.80
N GLY A 3 13.95 19.48 -3.58
CA GLY A 3 15.03 18.52 -3.32
C GLY A 3 14.54 17.11 -3.60
N LYS A 4 15.18 16.39 -4.52
CA LYS A 4 14.93 14.96 -4.70
C LYS A 4 15.67 14.22 -3.59
N LEU A 5 14.92 13.63 -2.65
CA LEU A 5 15.49 12.66 -1.75
C LEU A 5 16.02 11.46 -2.56
N PRO A 6 17.25 10.99 -2.31
CA PRO A 6 17.79 9.87 -3.04
C PRO A 6 16.98 8.61 -2.75
N ASP A 7 16.64 7.89 -3.81
CA ASP A 7 15.90 6.65 -3.73
C ASP A 7 16.70 5.55 -3.02
N THR A 8 16.15 5.02 -1.93
CA THR A 8 16.67 3.79 -1.33
C THR A 8 16.37 2.57 -2.22
N LEU A 9 17.15 1.50 -2.07
CA LEU A 9 16.90 0.23 -2.79
C LEU A 9 15.49 -0.32 -2.55
N ALA A 10 14.98 -0.17 -1.32
CA ALA A 10 13.62 -0.57 -0.98
C ALA A 10 12.56 0.24 -1.74
N MET A 11 12.75 1.55 -1.88
CA MET A 11 11.83 2.41 -2.63
C MET A 11 11.83 2.10 -4.13
N LYS A 12 13.01 1.83 -4.72
CA LYS A 12 13.12 1.41 -6.12
C LYS A 12 12.41 0.08 -6.37
N ARG A 13 12.66 -0.93 -5.53
CA ARG A 13 11.98 -2.24 -5.61
C ARG A 13 10.47 -2.08 -5.52
N GLY A 14 9.99 -1.30 -4.55
CA GLY A 14 8.57 -1.02 -4.37
C GLY A 14 7.92 -0.52 -5.65
N ARG A 15 8.46 0.56 -6.24
CA ARG A 15 7.94 1.13 -7.50
C ARG A 15 7.92 0.16 -8.67
N ILE A 16 8.94 -0.69 -8.79
CA ILE A 16 9.01 -1.68 -9.89
C ILE A 16 7.93 -2.75 -9.73
N LEU A 17 7.69 -3.21 -8.50
CA LEU A 17 6.82 -4.37 -8.24
C LEU A 17 5.37 -4.01 -7.98
N GLU A 18 5.05 -2.82 -7.47
CA GLU A 18 3.70 -2.43 -7.07
C GLU A 18 2.67 -2.66 -8.18
N ASP A 19 3.02 -2.32 -9.42
CA ASP A 19 2.13 -2.52 -10.57
C ASP A 19 1.82 -3.99 -10.84
N GLN A 20 2.79 -4.88 -10.62
CA GLN A 20 2.60 -6.32 -10.77
C GLN A 20 1.80 -6.88 -9.59
N VAL A 21 2.16 -6.50 -8.36
CA VAL A 21 1.47 -6.95 -7.15
C VAL A 21 0.01 -6.54 -7.18
N ARG A 22 -0.31 -5.31 -7.61
CA ARG A 22 -1.71 -4.87 -7.73
C ARG A 22 -2.50 -5.71 -8.72
N LYS A 23 -1.89 -6.19 -9.82
CA LYS A 23 -2.56 -7.13 -10.75
C LYS A 23 -2.82 -8.48 -10.08
N THR A 24 -1.84 -9.03 -9.36
CA THR A 24 -2.02 -10.26 -8.58
C THR A 24 -3.14 -10.09 -7.55
N VAL A 25 -3.15 -8.98 -6.80
CA VAL A 25 -4.18 -8.69 -5.79
C VAL A 25 -5.56 -8.57 -6.45
N ASN A 26 -5.68 -7.83 -7.56
CA ASN A 26 -6.93 -7.69 -8.32
C ASN A 26 -7.53 -9.07 -8.68
N ILE A 27 -6.69 -9.98 -9.20
CA ILE A 27 -7.10 -11.35 -9.51
C ILE A 27 -7.48 -12.12 -8.23
N LYS A 28 -6.65 -12.08 -7.18
CA LYS A 28 -6.88 -12.81 -5.93
C LYS A 28 -8.17 -12.40 -5.22
N ILE A 29 -8.49 -11.11 -5.19
CA ILE A 29 -9.69 -10.61 -4.52
C ILE A 29 -10.91 -10.57 -5.45
N GLY A 30 -10.72 -10.78 -6.77
CA GLY A 30 -11.78 -10.72 -7.77
C GLY A 30 -12.43 -9.35 -7.92
N LYS A 31 -11.72 -8.27 -7.54
CA LYS A 31 -12.23 -6.89 -7.60
C LYS A 31 -11.34 -6.03 -8.48
N LYS A 32 -11.96 -5.21 -9.32
CA LYS A 32 -11.25 -4.21 -10.12
C LYS A 32 -10.63 -3.15 -9.22
N ILE A 33 -9.31 -3.11 -9.16
CA ILE A 33 -8.55 -2.10 -8.42
C ILE A 33 -8.13 -1.00 -9.39
N ASN A 34 -8.50 0.24 -9.09
CA ASN A 34 -8.08 1.42 -9.85
C ASN A 34 -6.96 2.15 -9.10
N LYS A 35 -5.96 2.67 -9.84
CA LYS A 35 -4.96 3.60 -9.26
C LYS A 35 -5.65 4.89 -8.83
N CYS A 36 -5.16 5.48 -7.74
CA CYS A 36 -5.56 6.82 -7.30
C CYS A 36 -4.33 7.72 -7.13
N GLY A 37 -4.57 9.03 -7.19
CA GLY A 37 -3.58 10.03 -6.82
C GLY A 37 -3.66 10.40 -5.34
N LEU A 38 -3.12 11.57 -5.01
CA LEU A 38 -3.21 12.16 -3.69
C LEU A 38 -4.65 12.59 -3.38
N ILE A 39 -5.17 12.13 -2.24
CA ILE A 39 -6.47 12.50 -1.70
C ILE A 39 -6.24 13.43 -0.53
N VAL A 40 -6.84 14.61 -0.57
CA VAL A 40 -6.72 15.64 0.47
C VAL A 40 -8.02 15.70 1.25
N SER A 41 -7.94 15.80 2.58
CA SER A 41 -9.14 15.97 3.42
C SER A 41 -9.82 17.29 3.11
N LYS A 42 -11.13 17.24 2.85
CA LYS A 42 -11.96 18.43 2.64
C LYS A 42 -12.08 19.29 3.89
N MET A 43 -12.04 18.67 5.08
CA MET A 43 -12.18 19.36 6.37
C MET A 43 -10.84 19.87 6.88
N HIS A 44 -9.75 19.14 6.61
CA HIS A 44 -8.42 19.45 7.10
C HIS A 44 -7.41 19.40 5.94
N PRO A 45 -7.26 20.46 5.13
CA PRO A 45 -6.44 20.43 3.90
C PRO A 45 -4.96 20.08 4.11
N MET A 46 -4.46 20.20 5.33
CA MET A 46 -3.10 19.76 5.72
C MET A 46 -2.93 18.24 5.77
N ILE A 47 -4.03 17.49 5.76
CA ILE A 47 -4.05 16.03 5.84
C ILE A 47 -4.33 15.47 4.46
N ALA A 48 -3.43 14.61 3.98
CA ALA A 48 -3.56 13.94 2.70
C ALA A 48 -3.00 12.52 2.75
N GLY A 49 -3.39 11.70 1.78
CA GLY A 49 -2.98 10.31 1.68
C GLY A 49 -3.19 9.80 0.26
N SER A 50 -2.38 8.84 -0.15
CA SER A 50 -2.45 8.22 -1.46
C SER A 50 -2.47 6.71 -1.26
N PRO A 51 -3.65 6.07 -1.27
CA PRO A 51 -3.72 4.62 -1.35
C PRO A 51 -3.04 4.12 -2.64
N ASP A 52 -2.56 2.87 -2.64
CA ASP A 52 -1.97 2.24 -3.83
C ASP A 52 -3.02 1.80 -4.85
N GLY A 53 -4.27 1.71 -4.38
CA GLY A 53 -5.46 1.60 -5.21
C GLY A 53 -6.75 1.69 -4.41
N ILE A 54 -7.86 1.82 -5.13
CA ILE A 54 -9.22 1.82 -4.59
C ILE A 54 -10.08 0.86 -5.42
N CYS A 55 -10.90 0.08 -4.75
CA CYS A 55 -11.99 -0.69 -5.36
C CYS A 55 -13.33 -0.27 -4.73
N GLU A 56 -14.43 -0.91 -5.14
CA GLU A 56 -15.81 -0.48 -4.81
C GLU A 56 -16.04 -0.14 -3.33
N ASP A 57 -15.55 -0.96 -2.40
CA ASP A 57 -15.82 -0.81 -0.96
C ASP A 57 -14.57 -0.75 -0.08
N SER A 58 -13.37 -0.78 -0.67
CA SER A 58 -12.11 -0.87 0.08
C SER A 58 -10.97 -0.06 -0.55
N ILE A 59 -10.10 0.46 0.31
CA ILE A 59 -8.76 0.91 -0.11
C ILE A 59 -7.81 -0.28 -0.21
N ILE A 60 -6.76 -0.13 -1.02
CA ILE A 60 -5.68 -1.09 -1.20
C ILE A 60 -4.36 -0.42 -0.83
N GLU A 61 -3.60 -1.06 0.06
CA GLU A 61 -2.25 -0.66 0.45
C GLU A 61 -1.32 -1.86 0.24
N ILE A 62 -0.25 -1.66 -0.53
CA ILE A 62 0.68 -2.68 -1.01
C ILE A 62 2.06 -2.42 -0.43
N LYS A 63 2.67 -3.44 0.18
CA LYS A 63 4.07 -3.42 0.59
C LYS A 63 4.85 -4.50 -0.13
N CYS A 64 6.01 -4.13 -0.68
CA CYS A 64 6.95 -5.02 -1.33
C CYS A 64 8.23 -5.14 -0.47
N PRO A 65 8.26 -6.01 0.56
CA PRO A 65 9.45 -6.20 1.40
C PRO A 65 10.65 -6.66 0.56
N THR A 66 11.84 -6.30 1.02
CA THR A 66 13.11 -6.80 0.47
C THR A 66 13.63 -8.05 1.17
N SER A 67 13.04 -8.42 2.31
CA SER A 67 13.45 -9.58 3.11
C SER A 67 12.39 -9.96 4.15
N ALA A 68 12.45 -11.19 4.67
CA ALA A 68 11.60 -11.66 5.76
C ALA A 68 11.68 -10.79 7.03
N LYS A 69 12.84 -10.21 7.33
CA LYS A 69 12.99 -9.25 8.45
C LYS A 69 12.17 -7.98 8.22
N THR A 70 12.09 -7.52 6.97
CA THR A 70 11.30 -6.34 6.60
C THR A 70 9.80 -6.67 6.58
N LEU A 71 9.42 -7.88 6.17
CA LEU A 71 8.05 -8.38 6.25
C LEU A 71 7.49 -8.27 7.69
N LYS A 72 8.27 -8.73 8.68
CA LYS A 72 7.89 -8.65 10.11
C LYS A 72 7.69 -7.22 10.63
N LYS A 73 8.25 -6.21 9.96
CA LYS A 73 8.00 -4.80 10.32
C LYS A 73 6.62 -4.33 9.88
N TYR A 74 6.09 -4.90 8.80
CA TYR A 74 4.76 -4.58 8.28
C TYR A 74 3.67 -5.31 9.06
N VAL A 75 3.87 -6.62 9.26
CA VAL A 75 2.91 -7.53 9.90
C VAL A 75 3.63 -8.38 10.93
N CYS A 76 3.13 -8.38 12.17
CA CYS A 76 3.57 -9.26 13.26
C CYS A 76 2.37 -10.07 13.71
N ASP A 77 2.49 -11.41 13.75
CA ASP A 77 1.43 -12.33 14.20
C ASP A 77 0.08 -12.12 13.47
N GLY A 78 0.14 -11.90 12.15
CA GLY A 78 -1.03 -11.67 11.30
C GLY A 78 -1.69 -10.30 11.48
N LYS A 79 -1.14 -9.41 12.34
CA LYS A 79 -1.65 -8.06 12.58
C LYS A 79 -0.70 -7.02 12.02
N LEU A 80 -1.25 -5.92 11.49
CA LEU A 80 -0.44 -4.77 11.10
C LEU A 80 0.26 -4.19 12.33
N THR A 81 1.50 -3.75 12.17
CA THR A 81 2.14 -2.94 13.21
C THR A 81 1.49 -1.55 13.29
N GLN A 82 1.54 -0.92 14.46
CA GLN A 82 0.80 0.32 14.76
C GLN A 82 0.98 1.41 13.70
N LYS A 83 2.20 1.58 13.18
CA LYS A 83 2.51 2.57 12.15
C LYS A 83 1.69 2.37 10.88
N PHE A 84 1.62 1.14 10.38
CA PHE A 84 0.91 0.83 9.14
C PHE A 84 -0.60 0.74 9.36
N TYR A 85 -1.03 0.34 10.55
CA TYR A 85 -2.43 0.42 10.95
C TYR A 85 -2.94 1.87 10.85
N VAL A 86 -2.24 2.84 11.46
CA VAL A 86 -2.60 4.26 11.38
C VAL A 86 -2.58 4.77 9.93
N GLN A 87 -1.61 4.33 9.11
CA GLN A 87 -1.55 4.69 7.69
C GLN A 87 -2.83 4.27 6.94
N VAL A 88 -3.27 3.02 7.11
CA VAL A 88 -4.49 2.47 6.50
C VAL A 88 -5.73 3.19 7.03
N GLN A 89 -5.83 3.42 8.34
CA GLN A 89 -6.95 4.15 8.94
C GLN A 89 -7.08 5.58 8.40
N LEU A 90 -5.96 6.27 8.21
CA LEU A 90 -5.95 7.61 7.62
C LEU A 90 -6.49 7.61 6.19
N GLN A 91 -6.04 6.67 5.36
CA GLN A 91 -6.51 6.51 3.98
C GLN A 91 -8.01 6.15 3.92
N MET A 92 -8.49 5.32 4.85
CA MET A 92 -9.91 5.00 5.00
C MET A 92 -10.72 6.25 5.37
N TYR A 93 -10.23 7.06 6.33
CA TYR A 93 -10.85 8.34 6.69
C TYR A 93 -10.95 9.29 5.49
N LEU A 94 -9.86 9.43 4.71
CA LEU A 94 -9.81 10.32 3.55
C LEU A 94 -10.74 9.91 2.41
N THR A 95 -10.97 8.61 2.24
CA THR A 95 -11.83 8.05 1.18
C THR A 95 -13.28 7.85 1.61
N GLY A 96 -13.57 7.88 2.92
CA GLY A 96 -14.87 7.52 3.48
C GLY A 96 -15.16 6.01 3.47
N LEU A 97 -14.17 5.17 3.11
CA LEU A 97 -14.34 3.72 3.02
C LEU A 97 -14.11 3.07 4.39
N LYS A 98 -14.85 1.98 4.64
CA LYS A 98 -14.85 1.28 5.94
C LYS A 98 -13.98 0.02 5.96
N LYS A 99 -13.39 -0.34 4.83
CA LYS A 99 -12.54 -1.52 4.69
C LYS A 99 -11.24 -1.16 3.98
N GLY A 100 -10.21 -1.95 4.24
CA GLY A 100 -8.94 -1.86 3.55
C GLY A 100 -8.28 -3.22 3.42
N TYR A 101 -7.70 -3.50 2.26
CA TYR A 101 -6.82 -4.63 2.06
C TYR A 101 -5.38 -4.16 2.24
N TYR A 102 -4.69 -4.76 3.21
CA TYR A 102 -3.26 -4.55 3.41
C TYR A 102 -2.50 -5.75 2.85
N CYS A 103 -1.92 -5.56 1.68
CA CYS A 103 -1.28 -6.60 0.90
C CYS A 103 0.23 -6.51 1.07
N VAL A 104 0.83 -7.57 1.62
CA VAL A 104 2.29 -7.66 1.69
C VAL A 104 2.74 -8.75 0.73
N ALA A 105 3.47 -8.38 -0.30
CA ALA A 105 4.04 -9.31 -1.25
C ALA A 105 5.14 -10.14 -0.57
N ASP A 106 5.39 -11.33 -1.10
CA ASP A 106 6.56 -12.10 -0.67
C ASP A 106 7.87 -11.33 -0.95
N SER A 107 8.91 -11.54 -0.13
CA SER A 107 10.22 -10.94 -0.40
C SER A 107 10.79 -11.37 -1.75
N ASP A 108 10.41 -12.55 -2.24
CA ASP A 108 10.83 -13.12 -3.52
C ASP A 108 9.72 -13.04 -4.59
N TYR A 109 8.77 -12.09 -4.44
CA TYR A 109 7.68 -11.86 -5.40
C TYR A 109 8.11 -11.75 -6.87
N SER A 110 9.33 -11.26 -7.12
CA SER A 110 9.91 -11.22 -8.46
C SER A 110 9.92 -12.60 -9.15
N GLU A 111 10.11 -13.66 -8.38
CA GLU A 111 10.21 -15.04 -8.84
C GLU A 111 8.89 -15.80 -8.66
N ASN A 112 8.26 -15.71 -7.48
CA ASN A 112 7.12 -16.56 -7.14
C ASN A 112 5.74 -15.96 -7.47
N LYS A 113 5.64 -14.64 -7.69
CA LYS A 113 4.39 -13.90 -7.95
C LYS A 113 3.29 -14.08 -6.88
N MET A 114 3.67 -14.38 -5.63
CA MET A 114 2.78 -14.68 -4.50
C MET A 114 2.42 -13.46 -3.65
#